data_AF-A0A3A8Z0V3-F1
#
_entry.id   AF-A0A3A8Z0V3-F1
#
_cell.length_a   1.000
_cell.length_b   1.000
_cell.length_c   1.000
_cell.angle_alpha   90.00
_cell.angle_beta   90.00
_cell.angle_gamma   90.00
#
_symmetry.space_group_name_H-M   'P 1'
#
loop_
_entity.id
_entity.type
_entity.pdbx_description
1 polymer ?
#
loop_
_entity_poly.entity_id
_entity_poly.type
_entity_poly.pdbx_seq_one_letter_code
_entity_poly.pdbx_strand_id
1 'polypeptide(L)'
;MCEEKKIIANTVQMVRETTELFYQQKAAEGYAKMQETIAGIMQVADALHEYKCAHEEFPLEEARIAGSLTDAVNAMEAGDTVLLADILEYDFIEYLQELSSKLD
;
A
#
# COMPACT_ATOMS: atom_id res chain seq x y z
N MET A 1 12.12 13.57 9.24
CA MET A 1 11.00 12.78 8.70
C MET A 1 9.73 13.28 9.34
N CYS A 2 8.81 13.83 8.54
CA CYS A 2 7.44 14.12 8.96
C CYS A 2 6.69 12.83 9.29
N GLU A 3 5.56 12.95 9.99
CA GLU A 3 4.78 11.80 10.48
C GLU A 3 4.26 10.95 9.31
N GLU A 4 3.84 11.59 8.23
CA GLU A 4 3.34 10.98 7.00
C GLU A 4 4.40 10.08 6.36
N LYS A 5 5.66 10.54 6.28
CA LYS A 5 6.78 9.72 5.78
C LYS A 5 7.01 8.48 6.64
N LYS A 6 6.80 8.55 7.97
CA LYS A 6 6.92 7.38 8.86
C LYS A 6 5.79 6.39 8.62
N ILE A 7 4.56 6.88 8.48
CA ILE A 7 3.37 6.07 8.21
C ILE A 7 3.52 5.33 6.86
N ILE A 8 4.01 6.03 5.83
CA ILE A 8 4.34 5.40 4.54
C ILE A 8 5.42 4.34 4.68
N ALA A 9 6.55 4.66 5.33
CA ALA A 9 7.66 3.70 5.48
C ALA A 9 7.23 2.43 6.23
N ASN A 10 6.46 2.57 7.29
CA ASN A 10 5.91 1.43 8.05
C ASN A 10 4.97 0.59 7.17
N THR A 11 4.12 1.24 6.38
CA THR A 11 3.17 0.53 5.50
C THR A 11 3.87 -0.19 4.36
N VAL A 12 4.88 0.42 3.74
CA VAL A 12 5.72 -0.25 2.73
C VAL A 12 6.36 -1.50 3.31
N GLN A 13 6.86 -1.43 4.55
CA GLN A 13 7.44 -2.60 5.21
C GLN A 13 6.40 -3.71 5.46
N MET A 14 5.20 -3.37 5.94
CA MET A 14 4.12 -4.33 6.17
C MET A 14 3.65 -5.00 4.87
N VAL A 15 3.51 -4.21 3.80
CA VAL A 15 3.16 -4.71 2.47
C VAL A 15 4.24 -5.68 1.99
N ARG A 16 5.53 -5.32 2.07
CA ARG A 16 6.65 -6.20 1.69
C ARG A 16 6.68 -7.53 2.45
N GLU A 17 6.46 -7.49 3.76
CA GLU A 17 6.37 -8.72 4.55
C GLU A 17 5.22 -9.61 4.09
N THR A 18 4.11 -9.00 3.65
CA THR A 18 2.94 -9.73 3.14
C THR A 18 3.18 -10.30 1.74
N THR A 19 3.73 -9.51 0.82
CA THR A 19 4.04 -9.94 -0.54
C THR A 19 5.10 -11.05 -0.53
N GLU A 20 6.09 -10.96 0.36
CA GLU A 20 7.10 -12.01 0.54
C GLU A 20 6.49 -13.35 0.99
N LEU A 21 5.51 -13.34 1.90
CA LEU A 21 4.79 -14.56 2.28
C LEU A 21 4.05 -15.20 1.10
N PHE A 22 3.44 -14.38 0.22
CA PHE A 22 2.80 -14.88 -0.98
C PHE A 22 3.80 -15.44 -1.99
N TYR A 23 4.95 -14.80 -2.21
CA TYR A 23 6.02 -15.33 -3.05
C TYR A 23 6.61 -16.64 -2.51
N GLN A 24 6.69 -16.80 -1.18
CA GLN A 24 7.09 -18.04 -0.53
C GLN A 24 6.01 -19.14 -0.57
N GLN A 25 4.87 -18.90 -1.22
CA GLN A 25 3.71 -19.80 -1.27
C GLN A 25 3.11 -20.11 0.12
N LYS A 26 3.30 -19.21 1.09
CA LYS A 26 2.74 -19.30 2.44
C LYS A 26 1.42 -18.53 2.53
N ALA A 27 0.47 -18.86 1.65
CA ALA A 27 -0.77 -18.10 1.49
C ALA A 27 -1.55 -17.91 2.80
N ALA A 28 -1.63 -18.93 3.67
CA ALA A 28 -2.33 -18.83 4.95
C ALA A 28 -1.71 -17.77 5.89
N GLU A 29 -0.37 -17.73 5.96
CA GLU A 29 0.37 -16.73 6.74
C GLU A 29 0.26 -15.35 6.10
N GLY A 30 0.36 -15.29 4.76
CA GLY A 30 0.16 -14.06 3.98
C GLY A 30 -1.20 -13.44 4.22
N TYR A 31 -2.28 -14.23 4.20
CA TYR A 31 -3.63 -13.74 4.49
C TYR A 31 -3.81 -13.33 5.96
N ALA A 32 -3.19 -14.02 6.92
CA ALA A 32 -3.21 -13.59 8.32
C ALA A 32 -2.51 -12.23 8.49
N LYS A 33 -1.35 -12.04 7.83
CA LYS A 33 -0.61 -10.77 7.84
C LYS A 33 -1.34 -9.67 7.07
N MET A 34 -2.04 -10.02 6.00
CA MET A 34 -2.80 -9.07 5.17
C MET A 34 -3.80 -8.25 5.99
N GLN A 35 -4.39 -8.84 7.04
CA GLN A 35 -5.31 -8.10 7.92
C GLN A 35 -4.62 -6.90 8.60
N GLU A 36 -3.37 -7.06 9.05
CA GLU A 36 -2.56 -5.97 9.60
C GLU A 36 -2.17 -4.97 8.51
N THR A 37 -1.81 -5.48 7.34
CA THR A 37 -1.41 -4.68 6.17
C THR A 37 -2.54 -3.77 5.68
N ILE A 38 -3.78 -4.26 5.65
CA ILE A 38 -4.96 -3.45 5.29
C ILE A 38 -5.12 -2.29 6.27
N ALA A 39 -4.93 -2.50 7.58
CA ALA A 39 -4.99 -1.41 8.55
C ALA A 39 -3.90 -0.35 8.31
N GLY A 40 -2.69 -0.76 7.93
CA GLY A 40 -1.62 0.16 7.52
C GLY A 40 -1.95 0.96 6.26
N ILE A 41 -2.52 0.29 5.25
CA ILE A 41 -2.98 0.94 4.02
C ILE A 41 -4.04 2.01 4.32
N MET A 42 -5.01 1.71 5.20
CA MET A 42 -6.01 2.69 5.62
C MET A 42 -5.36 3.91 6.29
N GLN A 43 -4.40 3.69 7.19
CA GLN A 43 -3.69 4.79 7.85
C GLN A 43 -2.91 5.66 6.88
N VAL A 44 -2.28 5.07 5.85
CA VAL A 44 -1.61 5.84 4.79
C VAL A 44 -2.60 6.65 3.98
N ALA A 45 -3.73 6.07 3.61
CA ALA A 45 -4.76 6.78 2.83
C ALA A 45 -5.28 8.01 3.60
N ASP A 46 -5.60 7.84 4.88
CA ASP A 46 -6.04 8.93 5.76
C ASP A 46 -4.95 10.00 5.90
N ALA A 47 -3.71 9.61 6.19
CA ALA A 47 -2.60 10.55 6.35
C ALA A 47 -2.29 11.35 5.07
N LEU A 48 -2.31 10.69 3.91
CA LEU A 48 -2.10 11.35 2.61
C LEU A 48 -3.24 12.33 2.30
N HIS A 49 -4.48 11.95 2.59
CA HIS A 49 -5.65 12.81 2.38
C HIS A 49 -5.59 14.03 3.29
N GLU A 50 -5.30 13.86 4.58
CA GLU A 50 -5.10 14.97 5.53
C GLU A 50 -3.97 15.91 5.08
N TYR A 51 -2.84 15.35 4.64
CA TYR A 51 -1.72 16.14 4.12
C TYR A 51 -2.11 16.93 2.88
N LYS A 52 -2.86 16.33 1.95
CA LYS A 52 -3.40 16.98 0.76
C LYS A 52 -4.36 18.13 1.11
N CYS A 53 -5.21 17.97 2.12
CA CYS A 53 -6.09 19.03 2.60
C CYS A 53 -5.29 20.22 3.18
N ALA A 54 -4.16 19.95 3.83
CA ALA A 54 -3.26 21.00 4.35
C ALA A 54 -2.36 21.62 3.26
N HIS A 55 -2.05 20.87 2.20
CA HIS A 55 -1.15 21.25 1.12
C HIS A 55 -1.82 21.00 -0.23
N GLU A 56 -2.59 21.98 -0.69
CA GLU A 56 -3.40 21.85 -1.92
C GLU A 56 -2.54 21.56 -3.18
N GLU A 57 -1.25 21.89 -3.19
CA GLU A 57 -0.35 21.58 -4.31
C GLU A 57 0.20 20.14 -4.29
N PHE A 58 -0.02 19.39 -3.21
CA PHE A 58 0.46 18.01 -3.11
C PHE A 58 -0.18 17.13 -4.19
N PRO A 59 0.60 16.40 -5.03
CA PRO A 59 0.07 15.68 -6.17
C PRO A 59 -0.44 14.28 -5.79
N LEU A 60 -1.44 14.24 -4.91
CA LEU A 60 -2.17 13.02 -4.56
C LEU A 60 -3.22 12.69 -5.64
N GLU A 61 -3.09 11.52 -6.24
CA GLU A 61 -4.00 10.91 -7.20
C GLU A 61 -4.71 9.75 -6.51
N GLU A 62 -5.78 10.07 -5.77
CA GLU A 62 -6.56 9.07 -5.00
C GLU A 62 -7.05 7.91 -5.88
N ALA A 63 -7.32 8.18 -7.16
CA ALA A 63 -7.70 7.16 -8.15
C ALA A 63 -6.61 6.11 -8.40
N ARG A 64 -5.32 6.46 -8.31
CA ARG A 64 -4.21 5.51 -8.48
C ARG A 64 -4.09 4.56 -7.27
N ILE A 65 -4.34 5.07 -6.07
CA ILE A 65 -4.44 4.25 -4.85
C ILE A 65 -5.66 3.32 -4.95
N ALA A 66 -6.84 3.88 -5.23
CA ALA A 66 -8.06 3.07 -5.32
C ALA A 66 -7.97 2.01 -6.43
N GLY A 67 -7.35 2.33 -7.58
CA GLY A 67 -7.14 1.41 -8.70
C GLY A 67 -6.27 0.23 -8.30
N SER A 68 -5.06 0.49 -7.79
CA SER A 68 -4.14 -0.58 -7.35
C SER A 68 -4.75 -1.47 -6.26
N LEU A 69 -5.49 -0.89 -5.31
CA LEU A 69 -6.19 -1.68 -4.29
C LEU A 69 -7.36 -2.50 -4.85
N THR A 70 -8.08 -1.97 -5.84
CA THR A 70 -9.15 -2.72 -6.52
C THR A 70 -8.58 -3.91 -7.28
N ASP A 71 -7.48 -3.71 -8.00
CA ASP A 71 -6.81 -4.78 -8.74
C ASP A 71 -6.23 -5.83 -7.78
N ALA A 72 -5.66 -5.43 -6.65
CA ALA A 72 -5.22 -6.33 -5.59
C ALA A 72 -6.38 -7.19 -5.04
N VAL A 73 -7.54 -6.59 -4.77
CA VAL A 73 -8.73 -7.34 -4.32
C VAL A 73 -9.20 -8.31 -5.40
N ASN A 74 -9.22 -7.91 -6.67
CA ASN A 74 -9.60 -8.80 -7.78
C ASN A 74 -8.65 -10.02 -7.87
N ALA A 75 -7.34 -9.81 -7.72
CA ALA A 75 -6.36 -10.90 -7.71
C ALA A 75 -6.56 -11.83 -6.50
N MET A 76 -6.85 -11.25 -5.33
CA MET A 76 -7.17 -12.01 -4.12
C MET A 76 -8.43 -12.87 -4.30
N GLU A 77 -9.51 -12.33 -4.88
CA GLU A 77 -10.74 -13.08 -5.15
C GLU A 77 -10.54 -14.20 -6.18
N ALA A 78 -9.67 -13.98 -7.17
CA ALA A 78 -9.27 -14.99 -8.13
C ALA A 78 -8.33 -16.07 -7.53
N GLY A 79 -7.84 -15.86 -6.31
CA GLY A 79 -6.86 -16.73 -5.65
C GLY A 79 -5.45 -16.63 -6.23
N ASP A 80 -5.16 -15.61 -7.02
CA ASP A 80 -3.84 -15.37 -7.61
C ASP A 80 -2.97 -14.54 -6.66
N THR A 81 -2.33 -15.24 -5.73
CA THR A 81 -1.48 -14.60 -4.72
C THR A 81 -0.20 -13.99 -5.30
N VAL A 82 0.25 -14.45 -6.47
CA VAL A 82 1.44 -13.89 -7.14
C VAL A 82 1.09 -12.55 -7.76
N LEU A 83 -0.03 -12.48 -8.50
CA LEU A 83 -0.52 -11.22 -9.06
C LEU A 83 -0.87 -10.22 -7.95
N LEU A 84 -1.49 -10.67 -6.86
CA LEU A 84 -1.75 -9.84 -5.68
C LEU A 84 -0.45 -9.25 -5.13
N ALA A 85 0.60 -10.05 -5.01
CA ALA A 85 1.89 -9.60 -4.52
C ALA A 85 2.53 -8.58 -5.48
N ASP A 86 2.46 -8.84 -6.78
CA ASP A 86 3.03 -7.95 -7.80
C ASP A 86 2.34 -6.58 -7.83
N ILE A 87 1.01 -6.53 -7.77
CA ILE A 87 0.27 -5.26 -7.71
C ILE A 87 0.65 -4.46 -6.47
N LEU A 88 0.76 -5.13 -5.31
CA LEU A 88 1.11 -4.45 -4.07
C LEU A 88 2.58 -3.98 -4.05
N GLU A 89 3.52 -4.77 -4.55
CA GLU A 89 4.95 -4.45 -4.53
C GLU A 89 5.33 -3.42 -5.59
N TYR A 90 4.76 -3.52 -6.79
CA TYR A 90 5.17 -2.70 -7.93
C TYR A 90 4.22 -1.56 -8.23
N ASP A 91 2.90 -1.71 -8.08
CA ASP A 91 1.98 -0.59 -8.37
C ASP A 91 1.77 0.29 -7.14
N PHE A 92 1.38 -0.33 -6.02
CA PHE A 92 1.01 0.40 -4.81
C PHE A 92 2.23 1.00 -4.09
N ILE A 93 3.27 0.20 -3.80
CA ILE A 93 4.48 0.68 -3.11
C ILE A 93 5.22 1.72 -3.96
N GLU A 94 5.35 1.53 -5.28
CA GLU A 94 6.01 2.53 -6.14
C GLU A 94 5.32 3.89 -5.99
N TYR A 95 3.99 3.91 -6.03
CA TYR A 95 3.26 5.15 -5.87
C TYR A 95 3.43 5.77 -4.47
N LEU A 96 3.42 4.97 -3.41
CA LEU A 96 3.69 5.47 -2.06
C LEU A 96 5.11 6.06 -1.93
N GLN A 97 6.10 5.47 -2.60
CA GLN A 97 7.47 5.99 -2.61
C GLN A 97 7.58 7.30 -3.41
N GLU A 98 6.88 7.40 -4.54
CA GLU A 98 6.77 8.66 -5.28
C GLU A 98 6.19 9.78 -4.40
N LEU A 99 5.10 9.51 -3.67
CA LEU A 99 4.49 10.47 -2.75
C LEU A 99 5.42 10.83 -1.60
N SER A 100 6.07 9.85 -0.99
CA SER A 100 7.03 10.04 0.10
C SER A 100 8.18 10.98 -0.28
N SER A 101 8.62 10.93 -1.54
CA SER A 101 9.67 11.82 -2.05
C SER A 101 9.23 13.28 -2.20
N LYS A 102 7.91 13.53 -2.27
CA LYS A 102 7.28 14.85 -2.45
C LYS A 102 6.69 15.42 -1.17
N LEU A 103 6.62 14.63 -0.10
CA LEU A 103 6.34 15.14 1.24
C LEU A 103 7.55 15.97 1.68
N ASP A 104 7.33 17.11 2.32
CA ASP A 104 8.39 17.91 2.93
C ASP A 104 8.66 17.46 4.38
#